data_AF-A0A960RNK1-F1
#
_entry.id   AF-A0A960RNK1-F1
#
_cell.length_a   1.000
_cell.length_b   1.000
_cell.length_c   1.000
_cell.angle_alpha   90.00
_cell.angle_beta   90.00
_cell.angle_gamma   90.00
#
_symmetry.space_group_name_H-M   'P 1'
#
loop_
_entity.id
_entity.type
_entity.pdbx_description
1 polymer ?
#
loop_
_entity_poly.entity_id
_entity_poly.type
_entity_poly.pdbx_seq_one_letter_code
_entity_poly.pdbx_strand_id
1 'polypeptide(L)'
;MLKQNLFIDDRDEVHDPFCDVHLFLSGKITKFLQNVNEETTWSPRIQNELLRFLHTEFKENFPSYRLAGPCLKKIFEKVTYFRSWLARHANLVLPSGAINTDALIRFHLKRPRTNTKEHPYMCASRIAYKISECIATCEGRRPPIDSLTRRVWAAYKNTLQGHFKTCFDEIDALDRFIVKTQANLLADNPLLSESKLKSLISEHFELFAQTPAEFFSDNVTLIASFLLAKSQEFFQAHTDCENKALKKFVRCQIELSKGKNQVCEIGRRLLALYPLATKLPYPISEEKLRSAIAYIYALSCGRVLPTCPILSPSIYALLNAQVIALIGRDVMPTQADVTDHLLKLFDAAKCLPKLAPFELESTLWIELIAQTRVELNHPLSKNIEDALSEILMHHPELNFETTVRKAVQSLQQTKQTIDAFASKKQDLDGRIRAWTVQGDMVHRWVKFTPLPQPICLEKLNSYARKHQTIAEKCAWYKCEKHTPFEQLKNWHTKRLTELYPGLPKREIHQKVRATLRRCAPLCP
;
A
#
# COMPACT_ATOMS: atom_id res chain seq x y z
N MET A 1 -18.68 0.42 67.73
CA MET A 1 -17.81 1.40 67.04
C MET A 1 -17.23 0.77 65.77
N LEU A 2 -17.89 0.92 64.61
CA LEU A 2 -17.30 0.65 63.29
C LEU A 2 -17.56 1.87 62.41
N LYS A 3 -16.89 2.98 62.75
CA LYS A 3 -16.70 4.12 61.84
C LYS A 3 -15.32 3.95 61.20
N GLN A 4 -15.20 3.06 60.23
CA GLN A 4 -14.12 3.15 59.27
C GLN A 4 -14.66 3.93 58.08
N ASN A 5 -14.16 5.16 57.95
CA ASN A 5 -14.43 6.06 56.84
C ASN A 5 -14.03 5.39 55.51
N LEU A 6 -15.00 4.80 54.81
CA LEU A 6 -14.89 4.39 53.41
C LEU A 6 -14.83 5.67 52.55
N PHE A 7 -13.64 6.24 52.40
CA PHE A 7 -13.39 7.28 51.39
C PHE A 7 -13.36 6.68 49.98
N ILE A 8 -14.07 7.37 49.08
CA ILE A 8 -14.63 6.99 47.77
C ILE A 8 -13.69 7.39 46.63
N ASP A 9 -13.31 6.45 45.77
CA ASP A 9 -12.70 6.76 44.47
C ASP A 9 -13.82 6.70 43.41
N ASP A 10 -14.48 7.83 43.12
CA ASP A 10 -15.39 7.97 41.96
C ASP A 10 -14.53 8.34 40.73
N ARG A 11 -13.82 7.33 40.18
CA ARG A 11 -13.03 7.52 38.95
C ARG A 11 -13.94 7.43 37.73
N ASP A 12 -13.74 8.33 36.76
CA ASP A 12 -14.53 8.39 35.52
C ASP A 12 -14.52 7.06 34.74
N GLU A 13 -13.43 6.30 34.84
CA GLU A 13 -13.25 4.99 34.20
C GLU A 13 -14.28 3.94 34.64
N VAL A 14 -14.85 4.05 35.85
CA VAL A 14 -15.85 3.08 36.37
C VAL A 14 -17.23 3.29 35.73
N HIS A 15 -17.44 4.45 35.10
CA HIS A 15 -18.68 4.77 34.38
C HIS A 15 -18.65 4.32 32.92
N ASP A 16 -17.49 3.89 32.40
CA ASP A 16 -17.39 3.21 31.11
C ASP A 16 -18.13 1.86 31.20
N PRO A 17 -19.21 1.64 30.43
CA PRO A 17 -19.97 0.39 30.47
C PRO A 17 -19.16 -0.85 30.08
N PHE A 18 -17.98 -0.68 29.47
CA PHE A 18 -17.14 -1.77 28.99
C PHE A 18 -15.92 -2.06 29.87
N CYS A 19 -15.70 -1.31 30.96
CA CYS A 19 -14.61 -1.60 31.88
C CYS A 19 -14.95 -2.80 32.77
N ASP A 20 -13.93 -3.55 33.18
CA ASP A 20 -14.11 -4.82 33.92
C ASP A 20 -14.83 -4.60 35.26
N VAL A 21 -14.56 -3.48 35.93
CA VAL A 21 -15.23 -3.08 37.17
C VAL A 21 -16.73 -2.89 36.94
N HIS A 22 -17.11 -2.16 35.88
CA HIS A 22 -18.52 -1.90 35.56
C HIS A 22 -19.26 -3.19 35.21
N LEU A 23 -18.65 -4.05 34.38
CA LEU A 23 -19.21 -5.33 33.97
C LEU A 23 -19.45 -6.25 35.16
N PHE A 24 -18.46 -6.33 36.07
CA PHE A 24 -18.58 -7.10 37.31
C PHE A 24 -19.74 -6.58 38.18
N LEU A 25 -19.76 -5.28 38.47
CA LEU A 25 -20.78 -4.66 39.31
C LEU A 25 -22.18 -4.80 38.70
N SER A 26 -22.31 -4.56 37.39
CA SER A 26 -23.56 -4.70 36.64
C SER A 26 -24.10 -6.13 36.68
N GLY A 27 -23.24 -7.13 36.47
CA GLY A 27 -23.61 -8.54 36.55
C GLY A 27 -24.06 -8.95 37.96
N LYS A 28 -23.37 -8.46 39.00
CA LYS A 28 -23.73 -8.77 40.39
C LYS A 28 -25.00 -8.07 40.86
N ILE A 29 -25.18 -6.79 40.52
CA ILE A 29 -26.41 -6.04 40.80
C ILE A 29 -27.60 -6.69 40.08
N THR A 30 -27.41 -7.14 38.84
CA THR A 30 -28.45 -7.86 38.07
C THR A 30 -28.88 -9.15 38.79
N LYS A 31 -27.93 -9.93 39.33
CA LYS A 31 -28.22 -11.13 40.14
C LYS A 31 -28.89 -10.79 41.46
N PHE A 32 -28.43 -9.75 42.15
CA PHE A 32 -29.05 -9.26 43.37
C PHE A 32 -30.52 -8.91 43.14
N LEU A 33 -30.82 -8.15 42.08
CA LEU A 33 -32.18 -7.76 41.69
C LEU A 33 -33.08 -8.92 41.22
N GLN A 34 -32.51 -10.09 40.87
CA GLN A 34 -33.32 -11.28 40.59
C GLN A 34 -33.81 -11.96 41.87
N ASN A 35 -33.12 -11.75 42.99
CA ASN A 35 -33.40 -12.40 44.27
C ASN A 35 -34.21 -11.52 45.23
N VAL A 36 -34.35 -10.23 44.93
CA VAL A 36 -35.11 -9.25 45.73
C VAL A 36 -36.41 -8.94 45.00
N ASN A 37 -37.54 -9.37 45.55
CA ASN A 37 -38.84 -9.30 44.88
C ASN A 37 -39.54 -7.93 44.95
N GLU A 38 -39.05 -6.94 45.72
CA GLU A 38 -39.92 -5.83 46.15
C GLU A 38 -39.36 -4.39 46.04
N GLU A 39 -38.05 -4.15 45.95
CA GLU A 39 -37.52 -2.77 45.86
C GLU A 39 -36.67 -2.54 44.59
N THR A 40 -37.21 -1.78 43.64
CA THR A 40 -36.48 -1.29 42.44
C THR A 40 -35.89 0.10 42.63
N THR A 41 -36.12 0.74 43.77
CA THR A 41 -35.70 2.11 44.08
C THR A 41 -34.50 2.12 45.02
N TRP A 42 -33.49 2.94 44.71
CA TRP A 42 -32.29 3.04 45.53
C TRP A 42 -32.62 3.51 46.96
N SER A 43 -32.17 2.78 47.97
CA SER A 43 -32.35 3.10 49.39
C SER A 43 -31.05 2.87 50.18
N PRO A 44 -30.85 3.51 51.35
CA PRO A 44 -29.70 3.22 52.23
C PRO A 44 -29.64 1.74 52.66
N ARG A 45 -30.80 1.08 52.75
CA ARG A 45 -30.89 -0.36 53.02
C ARG A 45 -30.31 -1.17 51.87
N ILE A 46 -30.77 -0.94 50.64
CA ILE A 46 -30.23 -1.59 49.43
C ILE A 46 -28.74 -1.34 49.30
N GLN A 47 -28.27 -0.12 49.56
CA GLN A 47 -26.85 0.20 49.53
C GLN A 47 -26.04 -0.70 50.48
N ASN A 48 -26.48 -0.85 51.73
CA ASN A 48 -25.80 -1.67 52.73
C ASN A 48 -25.86 -3.17 52.39
N GLU A 49 -26.98 -3.64 51.86
CA GLU A 49 -27.14 -5.04 51.43
C GLU A 49 -26.25 -5.36 50.22
N LEU A 50 -26.23 -4.49 49.19
CA LEU A 50 -25.34 -4.63 48.03
C LEU A 50 -23.88 -4.56 48.43
N LEU A 51 -23.49 -3.63 49.31
CA LEU A 51 -22.12 -3.54 49.80
C LEU A 51 -21.71 -4.85 50.49
N ARG A 52 -22.54 -5.40 51.37
CA ARG A 52 -22.26 -6.71 52.01
C ARG A 52 -22.18 -7.84 51.00
N PHE A 53 -23.08 -7.87 50.02
CA PHE A 53 -23.11 -8.88 48.96
C PHE A 53 -21.87 -8.85 48.07
N LEU A 54 -21.33 -7.65 47.80
CA LEU A 54 -20.23 -7.45 46.87
C LEU A 54 -18.85 -7.44 47.54
N HIS A 55 -18.75 -7.08 48.82
CA HIS A 55 -17.50 -6.63 49.44
C HIS A 55 -16.33 -7.62 49.31
N THR A 56 -16.55 -8.89 49.65
CA THR A 56 -15.47 -9.90 49.64
C THR A 56 -14.93 -10.13 48.22
N GLU A 57 -15.83 -10.44 47.29
CA GLU A 57 -15.46 -10.80 45.92
C GLU A 57 -14.97 -9.58 45.11
N PHE A 58 -15.48 -8.38 45.40
CA PHE A 58 -14.98 -7.15 44.79
C PHE A 58 -13.53 -6.86 45.20
N LYS A 59 -13.21 -7.02 46.49
CA LYS A 59 -11.85 -6.79 47.01
C LYS A 59 -10.83 -7.78 46.45
N GLU A 60 -11.26 -9.03 46.19
CA GLU A 60 -10.43 -10.05 45.57
C GLU A 60 -10.14 -9.75 44.09
N ASN A 61 -11.17 -9.38 43.31
CA ASN A 61 -11.00 -9.13 41.88
C ASN A 61 -10.42 -7.75 41.55
N PHE A 62 -10.63 -6.74 42.41
CA PHE A 62 -10.24 -5.36 42.17
C PHE A 62 -9.58 -4.72 43.42
N PRO A 63 -8.44 -5.24 43.89
CA PRO A 63 -7.81 -4.81 45.15
C PRO A 63 -7.34 -3.34 45.14
N SER A 64 -7.09 -2.78 43.97
CA SER A 64 -6.71 -1.38 43.78
C SER A 64 -7.89 -0.40 43.84
N TYR A 65 -9.12 -0.90 43.86
CA TYR A 65 -10.34 -0.09 43.84
C TYR A 65 -11.03 -0.11 45.21
N ARG A 66 -11.67 1.02 45.56
CA ARG A 66 -12.55 1.11 46.72
C ARG A 66 -14.00 1.20 46.25
N LEU A 67 -14.83 0.26 46.69
CA LEU A 67 -16.23 0.23 46.29
C LEU A 67 -17.01 1.39 46.92
N ALA A 68 -17.41 2.34 46.09
CA ALA A 68 -18.08 3.57 46.53
C ALA A 68 -19.62 3.45 46.43
N GLY A 69 -20.33 3.89 47.47
CA GLY A 69 -21.79 3.96 47.48
C GLY A 69 -22.39 4.75 46.30
N PRO A 70 -21.88 5.95 45.96
CA PRO A 70 -22.35 6.72 44.80
C PRO A 70 -22.14 6.02 43.45
N CYS A 71 -21.02 5.32 43.27
CA CYS A 71 -20.74 4.52 42.08
C CYS A 71 -21.75 3.37 41.94
N LEU A 72 -21.96 2.62 43.03
CA LEU A 72 -22.97 1.58 43.09
C LEU A 72 -24.37 2.11 42.77
N LYS A 73 -24.73 3.28 43.29
CA LYS A 73 -26.01 3.94 43.00
C LYS A 73 -26.19 4.18 41.50
N LYS A 74 -25.21 4.80 40.84
CA LYS A 74 -25.27 5.09 39.39
C LYS A 74 -25.43 3.80 38.55
N ILE A 75 -24.65 2.77 38.86
CA ILE A 75 -24.74 1.48 38.15
C ILE A 75 -26.09 0.81 38.43
N PHE A 76 -26.55 0.82 39.68
CA PHE A 76 -27.86 0.29 40.07
C PHE A 76 -28.99 0.96 39.31
N GLU A 77 -29.02 2.30 39.27
CA GLU A 77 -30.01 3.09 38.53
C GLU A 77 -29.98 2.77 37.03
N LYS A 78 -28.79 2.57 36.45
CA LYS A 78 -28.63 2.19 35.04
C LYS A 78 -29.16 0.78 34.77
N VAL A 79 -28.87 -0.19 35.64
CA VAL A 79 -29.38 -1.57 35.57
C VAL A 79 -30.90 -1.58 35.70
N THR A 80 -31.46 -0.90 36.69
CA THR A 80 -32.91 -0.86 36.91
C THR A 80 -33.63 -0.14 35.76
N TYR A 81 -33.03 0.92 35.20
CA TYR A 81 -33.53 1.59 34.01
C TYR A 81 -33.64 0.63 32.81
N PHE A 82 -32.56 -0.05 32.43
CA PHE A 82 -32.59 -0.95 31.29
C PHE A 82 -33.49 -2.16 31.52
N ARG A 83 -33.51 -2.73 32.74
CA ARG A 83 -34.42 -3.84 33.07
C ARG A 83 -35.88 -3.43 32.99
N SER A 84 -36.24 -2.27 33.53
CA SER A 84 -37.60 -1.73 33.45
C SER A 84 -38.00 -1.44 32.01
N TRP A 85 -37.07 -0.94 31.21
CA TRP A 85 -37.28 -0.69 29.78
C TRP A 85 -37.48 -2.00 28.99
N LEU A 86 -36.65 -3.01 29.22
CA LEU A 86 -36.78 -4.34 28.61
C LEU A 86 -38.09 -5.04 29.03
N ALA A 87 -38.50 -4.92 30.29
CA ALA A 87 -39.74 -5.50 30.79
C ALA A 87 -41.00 -4.95 30.10
N ARG A 88 -40.98 -3.69 29.64
CA ARG A 88 -42.06 -3.09 28.83
C ARG A 88 -42.14 -3.66 27.41
N HIS A 89 -41.14 -4.43 26.98
CA HIS A 89 -41.02 -4.96 25.65
C HIS A 89 -40.71 -6.46 25.69
N ALA A 90 -41.75 -7.26 25.97
CA ALA A 90 -41.63 -8.71 26.20
C ALA A 90 -40.87 -9.49 25.11
N ASN A 91 -40.83 -9.00 23.87
CA ASN A 91 -40.12 -9.63 22.75
C ASN A 91 -38.60 -9.35 22.72
N LEU A 92 -38.10 -8.45 23.57
CA LEU A 92 -36.68 -8.09 23.66
C LEU A 92 -35.88 -8.98 24.62
N VAL A 93 -36.55 -9.85 25.38
CA VAL A 93 -35.94 -10.80 26.30
C VAL A 93 -36.29 -12.22 25.85
N LEU A 94 -35.30 -13.10 25.77
CA LEU A 94 -35.49 -14.52 25.45
C LEU A 94 -36.05 -15.27 26.65
N PRO A 95 -36.66 -16.46 26.47
CA PRO A 95 -37.10 -17.31 27.58
C PRO A 95 -35.98 -17.64 28.59
N SER A 96 -34.73 -17.63 28.15
CA SER A 96 -33.54 -17.82 29.00
C SER A 96 -33.22 -16.62 29.89
N GLY A 97 -33.92 -15.49 29.75
CA GLY A 97 -33.62 -14.23 30.43
C GLY A 97 -32.53 -13.38 29.73
N ALA A 98 -31.90 -13.89 28.66
CA ALA A 98 -30.93 -13.14 27.87
C ALA A 98 -31.60 -12.14 26.91
N ILE A 99 -30.92 -11.06 26.56
CA ILE A 99 -31.40 -10.05 25.62
C ILE A 99 -31.48 -10.64 24.21
N ASN A 100 -32.65 -10.54 23.60
CA ASN A 100 -32.87 -10.88 22.20
C ASN A 100 -32.28 -9.79 21.30
N THR A 101 -31.01 -9.96 20.95
CA THR A 101 -30.26 -8.98 20.14
C THR A 101 -30.93 -8.70 18.80
N ASP A 102 -31.53 -9.72 18.14
CA ASP A 102 -32.20 -9.53 16.85
C ASP A 102 -33.50 -8.73 16.94
N ALA A 103 -34.27 -8.94 18.01
CA ALA A 103 -35.45 -8.14 18.27
C ALA A 103 -35.08 -6.69 18.59
N LEU A 104 -33.97 -6.48 19.32
CA LEU A 104 -33.47 -5.16 19.69
C LEU A 104 -32.92 -4.38 18.48
N ILE A 105 -32.18 -5.06 17.59
CA ILE A 105 -31.77 -4.49 16.29
C ILE A 105 -33.01 -4.05 15.50
N ARG A 106 -33.98 -4.95 15.32
CA ARG A 106 -35.24 -4.63 14.61
C ARG A 106 -35.96 -3.45 15.25
N PHE A 107 -36.02 -3.40 16.58
CA PHE A 107 -36.64 -2.30 17.33
C PHE A 107 -35.98 -0.95 17.01
N HIS A 108 -34.65 -0.88 17.02
CA HIS A 108 -33.92 0.36 16.67
C HIS A 108 -34.04 0.75 15.20
N LEU A 109 -34.30 -0.22 14.31
CA LEU A 109 -34.45 0.01 12.87
C LEU A 109 -35.89 0.31 12.42
N LYS A 110 -36.92 0.14 13.28
CA LYS A 110 -38.34 0.42 12.96
C LYS A 110 -38.61 1.87 12.52
N ARG A 111 -37.76 2.82 12.89
CA ARG A 111 -37.82 4.22 12.45
C ARG A 111 -36.57 4.52 11.62
N PRO A 112 -36.54 4.15 10.33
CA PRO A 112 -35.38 4.42 9.50
C PRO A 112 -35.15 5.92 9.48
N ARG A 113 -33.97 6.34 9.93
CA ARG A 113 -33.52 7.73 9.83
C ARG A 113 -33.18 7.97 8.35
N THR A 114 -34.19 8.27 7.55
CA THR A 114 -34.03 8.49 6.09
C THR A 114 -33.46 9.86 5.76
N ASN A 115 -33.35 10.77 6.74
CA ASN A 115 -33.01 12.17 6.53
C ASN A 115 -31.67 12.60 7.16
N THR A 116 -30.74 11.66 7.39
CA THR A 116 -29.43 11.97 7.99
C THR A 116 -28.37 12.11 6.92
N LYS A 117 -27.64 13.24 6.90
CA LYS A 117 -26.36 13.42 6.18
C LYS A 117 -25.28 12.42 6.64
N GLU A 118 -25.53 11.69 7.74
CA GLU A 118 -24.62 10.67 8.28
C GLU A 118 -24.67 9.39 7.44
N HIS A 119 -23.49 8.80 7.18
CA HIS A 119 -23.37 7.55 6.45
C HIS A 119 -24.11 6.41 7.16
N PRO A 120 -24.86 5.55 6.43
CA PRO A 120 -25.65 4.46 7.02
C PRO A 120 -24.88 3.51 7.94
N TYR A 121 -23.58 3.28 7.67
CA TYR A 121 -22.72 2.49 8.55
C TYR A 121 -22.44 3.16 9.90
N MET A 122 -22.33 4.50 9.94
CA MET A 122 -22.20 5.24 11.20
C MET A 122 -23.48 5.13 12.03
N CYS A 123 -24.63 5.15 11.37
CA CYS A 123 -25.91 4.83 12.01
C CYS A 123 -25.91 3.41 12.60
N ALA A 124 -25.41 2.42 11.84
CA ALA A 124 -25.30 1.04 12.32
C ALA A 124 -24.35 0.90 13.53
N SER A 125 -23.18 1.56 13.50
CA SER A 125 -22.21 1.57 14.60
C SER A 125 -22.80 2.20 15.87
N ARG A 126 -23.48 3.35 15.75
CA ARG A 126 -24.13 4.01 16.89
C ARG A 126 -25.26 3.17 17.49
N ILE A 127 -26.03 2.47 16.66
CA ILE A 127 -27.06 1.53 17.14
C ILE A 127 -26.41 0.34 17.85
N ALA A 128 -25.35 -0.22 17.27
CA ALA A 128 -24.60 -1.32 17.89
C ALA A 128 -24.00 -0.92 19.23
N TYR A 129 -23.47 0.31 19.36
CA TYR A 129 -22.97 0.84 20.63
C TYR A 129 -24.08 0.86 21.70
N LYS A 130 -25.27 1.39 21.39
CA LYS A 130 -26.41 1.43 22.33
C LYS A 130 -26.86 0.03 22.75
N ILE A 131 -26.94 -0.89 21.78
CA ILE A 131 -27.27 -2.29 22.06
C ILE A 131 -26.19 -2.92 22.94
N SER A 132 -24.92 -2.62 22.65
CA SER A 132 -23.79 -3.17 23.41
C SER A 132 -23.76 -2.69 24.85
N GLU A 133 -24.10 -1.43 25.08
CA GLU A 133 -24.22 -0.85 26.43
C GLU A 133 -25.36 -1.50 27.21
N CYS A 134 -26.50 -1.74 26.57
CA CYS A 134 -27.62 -2.45 27.18
C CYS A 134 -27.23 -3.88 27.58
N ILE A 135 -26.55 -4.63 26.70
CA ILE A 135 -26.04 -5.97 26.99
C ILE A 135 -25.01 -5.95 28.12
N ALA A 136 -24.04 -5.04 28.06
CA ALA A 136 -23.02 -4.88 29.10
C ALA A 136 -23.64 -4.59 30.47
N THR A 137 -24.64 -3.71 30.51
CA THR A 137 -25.29 -3.31 31.76
C THR A 137 -26.21 -4.41 32.32
N CYS A 138 -26.98 -5.11 31.48
CA CYS A 138 -27.96 -6.10 31.97
C CYS A 138 -27.39 -7.51 32.11
N GLU A 139 -26.38 -7.87 31.34
CA GLU A 139 -25.81 -9.23 31.35
C GLU A 139 -24.40 -9.27 31.96
N GLY A 140 -23.80 -8.11 32.25
CA GLY A 140 -22.47 -8.02 32.86
C GLY A 140 -21.36 -8.57 31.98
N ARG A 141 -21.54 -8.61 30.65
CA ARG A 141 -20.56 -9.13 29.70
C ARG A 141 -20.27 -8.13 28.58
N ARG A 142 -19.04 -8.12 28.08
CA ARG A 142 -18.63 -7.28 26.95
C ARG A 142 -19.08 -7.92 25.62
N PRO A 143 -20.07 -7.37 24.90
CA PRO A 143 -20.45 -7.91 23.61
C PRO A 143 -19.44 -7.52 22.52
N PRO A 144 -19.26 -8.34 21.47
CA PRO A 144 -18.39 -8.02 20.34
C PRO A 144 -19.03 -6.92 19.47
N ILE A 145 -18.74 -5.65 19.80
CA ILE A 145 -19.32 -4.46 19.12
C ILE A 145 -19.17 -4.56 17.60
N ASP A 146 -18.01 -5.00 17.09
CA ASP A 146 -17.78 -5.13 15.64
C ASP A 146 -18.71 -6.14 14.96
N SER A 147 -18.98 -7.28 15.63
CA SER A 147 -19.92 -8.27 15.11
C SER A 147 -21.35 -7.74 15.15
N LEU A 148 -21.68 -6.96 16.17
CA LEU A 148 -22.99 -6.36 16.34
C LEU A 148 -23.23 -5.25 15.31
N THR A 149 -22.24 -4.40 15.06
CA THR A 149 -22.27 -3.38 14.00
C THR A 149 -22.53 -4.01 12.64
N ARG A 150 -21.87 -5.14 12.32
CA ARG A 150 -22.11 -5.88 11.07
C ARG A 150 -23.54 -6.42 10.97
N ARG A 151 -24.09 -6.96 12.06
CA ARG A 151 -25.48 -7.45 12.09
C ARG A 151 -26.50 -6.32 11.94
N VAL A 152 -26.30 -5.21 12.65
CA VAL A 152 -27.13 -4.01 12.51
C VAL A 152 -27.04 -3.49 11.08
N TRP A 153 -25.84 -3.42 10.51
CA TRP A 153 -25.62 -2.98 9.14
C TRP A 153 -26.37 -3.85 8.13
N ALA A 154 -26.23 -5.18 8.21
CA ALA A 154 -26.92 -6.11 7.34
C ALA A 154 -28.45 -5.95 7.43
N ALA A 155 -28.97 -5.79 8.64
CA ALA A 155 -30.40 -5.55 8.84
C ALA A 155 -30.85 -4.17 8.33
N TYR A 156 -30.05 -3.12 8.54
CA TYR A 156 -30.36 -1.75 8.11
C TYR A 156 -30.31 -1.62 6.59
N LYS A 157 -29.36 -2.28 5.92
CA LYS A 157 -29.26 -2.32 4.46
C LYS A 157 -30.56 -2.81 3.81
N ASN A 158 -31.20 -3.84 4.37
CA ASN A 158 -32.48 -4.35 3.87
C ASN A 158 -33.65 -3.34 4.00
N THR A 159 -33.52 -2.34 4.88
CA THR A 159 -34.53 -1.27 5.04
C THR A 159 -34.27 -0.05 4.16
N LEU A 160 -33.07 0.08 3.60
CA LEU A 160 -32.72 1.10 2.61
C LEU A 160 -33.07 0.52 1.24
N GLN A 161 -34.11 1.05 0.58
CA GLN A 161 -34.64 0.58 -0.70
C GLN A 161 -33.66 0.75 -1.89
N GLY A 162 -32.48 0.12 -1.84
CA GLY A 162 -31.49 0.12 -2.93
C GLY A 162 -30.81 1.47 -3.22
N HIS A 163 -31.08 2.54 -2.46
CA HIS A 163 -30.58 3.89 -2.75
C HIS A 163 -29.18 4.21 -2.21
N PHE A 164 -28.53 3.27 -1.53
CA PHE A 164 -27.15 3.45 -1.05
C PHE A 164 -26.28 2.30 -1.53
N LYS A 165 -25.46 2.56 -2.57
CA LYS A 165 -24.27 1.76 -2.84
C LYS A 165 -23.24 2.10 -1.78
N THR A 166 -22.77 1.10 -1.05
CA THR A 166 -21.64 1.28 -0.13
C THR A 166 -20.32 1.01 -0.83
N CYS A 167 -19.23 1.51 -0.25
CA CYS A 167 -17.85 1.16 -0.62
C CYS A 167 -17.55 -0.35 -0.55
N PHE A 168 -18.51 -1.17 -0.09
CA PHE A 168 -18.43 -2.64 -0.05
C PHE A 168 -19.19 -3.35 -1.18
N ASP A 169 -20.07 -2.65 -1.89
CA ASP A 169 -20.87 -3.24 -2.97
C ASP A 169 -20.13 -3.22 -4.31
N GLU A 170 -19.42 -2.12 -4.60
CA GLU A 170 -18.52 -1.98 -5.75
C GLU A 170 -17.33 -1.10 -5.34
N ILE A 171 -16.16 -1.71 -5.12
CA ILE A 171 -14.91 -0.96 -4.91
C ILE A 171 -14.47 -0.43 -6.29
N ASP A 172 -14.67 0.86 -6.53
CA ASP A 172 -14.20 1.49 -7.77
C ASP A 172 -12.69 1.75 -7.74
N ALA A 173 -12.17 2.43 -8.77
CA ALA A 173 -10.74 2.73 -8.87
C ALA A 173 -10.29 3.74 -7.79
N LEU A 174 -11.15 4.68 -7.41
CA LEU A 174 -10.86 5.69 -6.40
C LEU A 174 -10.78 5.05 -5.01
N ASP A 175 -11.76 4.22 -4.65
CA ASP A 175 -11.76 3.50 -3.37
C ASP A 175 -10.53 2.61 -3.23
N ARG A 176 -10.17 1.88 -4.29
CA ARG A 176 -8.96 1.06 -4.31
C ARG A 176 -7.72 1.88 -4.01
N PHE A 177 -7.62 3.07 -4.57
CA PHE A 177 -6.49 3.95 -4.34
C PHE A 177 -6.48 4.51 -2.90
N ILE A 178 -7.63 4.93 -2.35
CA ILE A 178 -7.75 5.35 -0.95
C ILE A 178 -7.27 4.24 -0.01
N VAL A 179 -7.79 3.02 -0.19
CA VAL A 179 -7.46 1.87 0.66
C VAL A 179 -5.99 1.47 0.52
N LYS A 180 -5.43 1.52 -0.69
CA LYS A 180 -4.01 1.24 -0.93
C LYS A 180 -3.12 2.25 -0.19
N THR A 181 -3.41 3.54 -0.32
CA THR A 181 -2.68 4.61 0.36
C THR A 181 -2.80 4.48 1.88
N GLN A 182 -4.00 4.21 2.38
CA GLN A 182 -4.25 3.97 3.79
C GLN A 182 -3.45 2.78 4.33
N ALA A 183 -3.44 1.65 3.62
CA ALA A 183 -2.69 0.46 4.01
C ALA A 183 -1.19 0.72 4.05
N ASN A 184 -0.64 1.46 3.08
CA ASN A 184 0.77 1.84 3.05
C ASN A 184 1.14 2.74 4.25
N LEU A 185 0.34 3.77 4.55
CA LEU A 185 0.58 4.68 5.67
C LEU A 185 0.53 3.96 7.02
N LEU A 186 -0.41 3.04 7.19
CA LEU A 186 -0.55 2.27 8.43
C LEU A 186 0.48 1.13 8.55
N ALA A 187 1.02 0.63 7.43
CA ALA A 187 2.14 -0.30 7.46
C ALA A 187 3.40 0.38 8.01
N ASP A 188 3.65 1.64 7.61
CA ASP A 188 4.77 2.42 8.13
C ASP A 188 4.53 2.89 9.57
N ASN A 189 3.30 3.29 9.92
CA ASN A 189 2.94 3.81 11.23
C ASN A 189 1.60 3.25 11.73
N PRO A 190 1.60 2.10 12.44
CA PRO A 190 0.36 1.43 12.87
C PRO A 190 -0.48 2.19 13.89
N LEU A 191 0.08 3.21 14.55
CA LEU A 191 -0.56 3.97 15.64
C LEU A 191 -1.12 5.32 15.18
N LEU A 192 -1.26 5.55 13.87
CA LEU A 192 -1.83 6.79 13.35
C LEU A 192 -3.28 6.95 13.82
N SER A 193 -3.59 8.10 14.40
CA SER A 193 -4.98 8.47 14.71
C SER A 193 -5.80 8.65 13.43
N GLU A 194 -7.12 8.48 13.51
CA GLU A 194 -8.04 8.65 12.38
C GLU A 194 -7.86 10.03 11.70
N SER A 195 -7.75 11.10 12.49
CA SER A 195 -7.59 12.46 11.97
C SER A 195 -6.28 12.64 11.22
N LYS A 196 -5.18 12.07 11.73
CA LYS A 196 -3.87 12.16 11.07
C LYS A 196 -3.82 11.30 9.82
N LEU A 197 -4.38 10.10 9.87
CA LEU A 197 -4.49 9.21 8.72
C LEU A 197 -5.29 9.87 7.58
N LYS A 198 -6.41 10.51 7.91
CA LYS A 198 -7.19 11.29 6.94
C LYS A 198 -6.35 12.41 6.31
N SER A 199 -5.64 13.21 7.11
CA SER A 199 -4.78 14.29 6.62
C SER A 199 -3.73 13.78 5.64
N LEU A 200 -3.02 12.71 6.02
CA LEU A 200 -1.96 12.13 5.20
C LEU A 200 -2.50 11.57 3.88
N ILE A 201 -3.66 10.90 3.90
CA ILE A 201 -4.30 10.45 2.66
C ILE A 201 -4.66 11.65 1.79
N SER A 202 -5.30 12.69 2.33
CA SER A 202 -5.64 13.90 1.57
C SER A 202 -4.40 14.58 0.96
N GLU A 203 -3.31 14.74 1.73
CA GLU A 203 -2.02 15.27 1.25
C GLU A 203 -1.47 14.43 0.08
N HIS A 204 -1.57 13.11 0.19
CA HIS A 204 -1.13 12.17 -0.85
C HIS A 204 -1.90 12.36 -2.17
N PHE A 205 -3.21 12.59 -2.07
CA PHE A 205 -4.07 12.83 -3.22
C PHE A 205 -3.80 14.20 -3.86
N GLU A 206 -3.61 15.24 -3.06
CA GLU A 206 -3.28 16.58 -3.55
C GLU A 206 -1.94 16.60 -4.30
N LEU A 207 -0.94 15.89 -3.78
CA LEU A 207 0.35 15.70 -4.45
C LEU A 207 0.20 15.03 -5.83
N PHE A 208 -0.60 13.98 -5.94
CA PHE A 208 -0.88 13.32 -7.22
C PHE A 208 -1.63 14.24 -8.20
N ALA A 209 -2.61 15.00 -7.72
CA ALA A 209 -3.38 15.94 -8.54
C ALA A 209 -2.48 17.05 -9.12
N GLN A 210 -1.56 17.57 -8.32
CA GLN A 210 -0.62 18.64 -8.72
C GLN A 210 0.51 18.15 -9.63
N THR A 211 0.79 16.84 -9.66
CA THR A 211 1.87 16.27 -10.47
C THR A 211 1.46 16.16 -11.95
N PRO A 212 2.23 16.71 -12.92
CA PRO A 212 1.91 16.61 -14.34
C PRO A 212 2.05 15.17 -14.85
N ALA A 213 1.30 14.78 -15.88
CA ALA A 213 1.29 13.38 -16.36
C ALA A 213 2.63 12.95 -16.98
N GLU A 214 3.35 13.90 -17.57
CA GLU A 214 4.67 13.74 -18.16
C GLU A 214 5.72 13.38 -17.11
N PHE A 215 5.52 13.82 -15.85
CA PHE A 215 6.39 13.49 -14.73
C PHE A 215 6.60 11.98 -14.60
N PHE A 216 5.53 11.19 -14.74
CA PHE A 216 5.60 9.74 -14.55
C PHE A 216 6.46 9.05 -15.60
N SER A 217 6.44 9.49 -16.86
CA SER A 217 7.20 8.85 -17.94
C SER A 217 8.70 8.77 -17.63
N ASP A 218 9.27 9.91 -17.24
CA ASP A 218 10.72 9.99 -17.01
C ASP A 218 11.11 9.55 -15.60
N ASN A 219 10.30 9.87 -14.58
CA ASN A 219 10.64 9.49 -13.20
C ASN A 219 10.46 8.00 -12.94
N VAL A 220 9.48 7.32 -13.56
CA VAL A 220 9.35 5.87 -13.45
C VAL A 220 10.55 5.17 -14.07
N THR A 221 10.98 5.63 -15.25
CA THR A 221 12.18 5.11 -15.91
C THR A 221 13.40 5.29 -15.01
N LEU A 222 13.61 6.50 -14.51
CA LEU A 222 14.75 6.84 -13.66
C LEU A 222 14.80 6.04 -12.36
N ILE A 223 13.67 5.92 -11.65
CA ILE A 223 13.57 5.15 -10.41
C ILE A 223 13.79 3.67 -10.67
N ALA A 224 13.18 3.11 -11.72
CA ALA A 224 13.42 1.72 -12.11
C ALA A 224 14.90 1.48 -12.42
N SER A 225 15.56 2.40 -13.14
CA SER A 225 17.00 2.32 -13.42
C SER A 225 17.85 2.39 -12.17
N PHE A 226 17.48 3.21 -11.19
CA PHE A 226 18.18 3.32 -9.92
C PHE A 226 18.01 2.08 -9.03
N LEU A 227 16.81 1.51 -9.00
CA LEU A 227 16.56 0.24 -8.32
C LEU A 227 17.39 -0.89 -8.93
N LEU A 228 17.44 -0.97 -10.26
CA LEU A 228 18.38 -1.88 -10.94
C LEU A 228 19.83 -1.58 -10.57
N ALA A 229 20.21 -0.31 -10.51
CA ALA A 229 21.58 0.08 -10.19
C ALA A 229 22.02 -0.30 -8.77
N LYS A 230 21.10 -0.26 -7.80
CA LYS A 230 21.35 -0.71 -6.43
C LYS A 230 21.57 -2.22 -6.31
N SER A 231 21.10 -3.04 -7.24
CA SER A 231 21.42 -4.50 -7.28
C SER A 231 22.82 -4.84 -7.78
N GLN A 232 23.76 -3.90 -7.65
CA GLN A 232 25.13 -3.91 -8.19
C GLN A 232 25.97 -5.15 -7.85
N GLU A 233 25.58 -5.95 -6.85
CA GLU A 233 26.30 -7.18 -6.46
C GLU A 233 26.35 -8.25 -7.57
N PHE A 234 25.57 -8.13 -8.65
CA PHE A 234 25.42 -9.20 -9.63
C PHE A 234 26.20 -9.05 -10.96
N PHE A 235 26.77 -7.89 -11.28
CA PHE A 235 27.34 -7.64 -12.62
C PHE A 235 28.79 -7.12 -12.55
N GLN A 236 29.72 -8.00 -12.20
CA GLN A 236 31.15 -7.76 -12.41
C GLN A 236 31.82 -9.03 -12.95
N ALA A 237 31.71 -9.24 -14.27
CA ALA A 237 32.44 -10.28 -14.99
C ALA A 237 33.08 -9.73 -16.28
N HIS A 238 33.50 -8.47 -16.28
CA HIS A 238 34.16 -7.82 -17.41
C HIS A 238 35.62 -7.55 -17.10
N THR A 239 36.46 -7.61 -18.13
CA THR A 239 37.86 -7.22 -18.03
C THR A 239 37.99 -5.72 -17.71
N ASP A 240 39.12 -5.31 -17.13
CA ASP A 240 39.40 -3.89 -16.88
C ASP A 240 39.33 -3.03 -18.15
N CYS A 241 39.68 -3.62 -19.31
CA CYS A 241 39.60 -2.96 -20.60
C CYS A 241 38.14 -2.69 -21.00
N GLU A 242 37.28 -3.71 -20.91
CA GLU A 242 35.84 -3.60 -21.22
C GLU A 242 35.13 -2.62 -20.27
N ASN A 243 35.46 -2.64 -18.98
CA ASN A 243 34.91 -1.70 -18.00
C ASN A 243 35.32 -0.26 -18.32
N LYS A 244 36.59 -0.01 -18.66
CA LYS A 244 37.06 1.33 -19.08
C LYS A 244 36.39 1.78 -20.38
N ALA A 245 36.22 0.88 -21.34
CA ALA A 245 35.54 1.15 -22.60
C ALA A 245 34.08 1.52 -22.40
N LEU A 246 33.34 0.75 -21.60
CA LEU A 246 31.96 1.02 -21.23
C LEU A 246 31.82 2.39 -20.55
N LYS A 247 32.66 2.66 -19.54
CA LYS A 247 32.69 3.95 -18.83
C LYS A 247 32.90 5.12 -19.78
N LYS A 248 33.87 4.99 -20.69
CA LYS A 248 34.18 6.00 -21.70
C LYS A 248 33.01 6.18 -22.68
N PHE A 249 32.40 5.10 -23.13
CA PHE A 249 31.26 5.13 -24.05
C PHE A 249 30.05 5.86 -23.44
N VAL A 250 29.70 5.54 -22.19
CA VAL A 250 28.63 6.22 -21.44
C VAL A 250 28.96 7.69 -21.23
N ARG A 251 30.19 8.00 -20.81
CA ARG A 251 30.65 9.37 -20.59
C ARG A 251 30.52 10.24 -21.85
N CYS A 252 30.93 9.72 -23.00
CA CYS A 252 30.78 10.43 -24.28
C CYS A 252 29.32 10.80 -24.55
N GLN A 253 28.36 9.91 -24.24
CA GLN A 253 26.94 10.23 -24.43
C GLN A 253 26.40 11.24 -23.41
N ILE A 254 26.88 11.21 -22.17
CA ILE A 254 26.53 12.22 -21.15
C ILE A 254 27.00 13.60 -21.60
N GLU A 255 28.23 13.71 -22.10
CA GLU A 255 28.78 14.97 -22.59
C GLU A 255 27.93 15.57 -23.72
N LEU A 256 27.26 14.74 -24.52
CA LEU A 256 26.37 15.17 -25.62
C LEU A 256 25.00 15.69 -25.17
N SER A 257 24.63 15.53 -23.90
CA SER A 257 23.33 15.96 -23.38
C SER A 257 23.30 17.44 -23.01
N LYS A 258 22.16 18.11 -23.22
CA LYS A 258 21.93 19.51 -22.84
C LYS A 258 21.11 19.57 -21.56
N GLY A 259 21.75 19.91 -20.44
CA GLY A 259 21.05 20.32 -19.22
C GLY A 259 20.83 19.22 -18.18
N LYS A 260 20.25 19.65 -17.06
CA LYS A 260 19.94 18.82 -15.89
C LYS A 260 18.61 18.10 -16.17
N ASN A 261 18.59 16.77 -16.13
CA ASN A 261 17.42 15.87 -16.32
C ASN A 261 17.25 15.19 -17.69
N GLN A 262 18.32 15.01 -18.48
CA GLN A 262 18.26 14.20 -19.72
C GLN A 262 18.64 12.73 -19.54
N VAL A 263 18.71 12.21 -18.31
CA VAL A 263 19.18 10.84 -18.04
C VAL A 263 18.36 9.78 -18.81
N CYS A 264 17.05 9.97 -18.90
CA CYS A 264 16.20 9.05 -19.67
C CYS A 264 16.47 9.09 -21.18
N GLU A 265 16.74 10.28 -21.73
CA GLU A 265 17.10 10.45 -23.13
C GLU A 265 18.47 9.83 -23.43
N ILE A 266 19.46 10.08 -22.57
CA ILE A 266 20.81 9.49 -22.68
C ILE A 266 20.71 7.96 -22.63
N GLY A 267 19.92 7.41 -21.71
CA GLY A 267 19.72 5.96 -21.58
C GLY A 267 19.13 5.34 -22.85
N ARG A 268 18.06 5.93 -23.40
CA ARG A 268 17.47 5.48 -24.68
C ARG A 268 18.47 5.56 -25.84
N ARG A 269 19.25 6.64 -25.89
CA ARG A 269 20.31 6.82 -26.88
C ARG A 269 21.38 5.74 -26.73
N LEU A 270 21.84 5.45 -25.51
CA LEU A 270 22.81 4.39 -25.24
C LEU A 270 22.28 3.01 -25.69
N LEU A 271 21.03 2.68 -25.35
CA LEU A 271 20.40 1.42 -25.76
C LEU A 271 20.29 1.25 -27.28
N ALA A 272 20.06 2.35 -28.01
CA ALA A 272 20.00 2.32 -29.47
C ALA A 272 21.40 2.23 -30.12
N LEU A 273 22.40 2.92 -29.56
CA LEU A 273 23.73 3.01 -30.16
C LEU A 273 24.65 1.85 -29.80
N TYR A 274 24.51 1.26 -28.61
CA TYR A 274 25.39 0.20 -28.17
C TYR A 274 25.38 -1.04 -29.08
N PRO A 275 24.22 -1.53 -29.56
CA PRO A 275 24.18 -2.65 -30.51
C PRO A 275 24.83 -2.31 -31.87
N LEU A 276 24.83 -1.03 -32.27
CA LEU A 276 25.52 -0.58 -33.48
C LEU A 276 27.03 -0.54 -33.25
N ALA A 277 27.46 0.01 -32.11
CA ALA A 277 28.87 0.13 -31.73
C ALA A 277 29.56 -1.25 -31.58
N THR A 278 28.88 -2.23 -30.98
CA THR A 278 29.41 -3.60 -30.81
C THR A 278 29.46 -4.44 -32.09
N LYS A 279 28.77 -4.01 -33.14
CA LYS A 279 28.72 -4.68 -34.46
C LYS A 279 29.58 -4.00 -35.52
N LEU A 280 30.40 -3.03 -35.13
CA LEU A 280 31.26 -2.33 -36.08
C LEU A 280 32.25 -3.31 -36.74
N PRO A 281 32.40 -3.27 -38.07
CA PRO A 281 33.33 -4.16 -38.76
C PRO A 281 34.76 -3.67 -38.53
N TYR A 282 35.49 -4.30 -37.61
CA TYR A 282 36.90 -4.00 -37.36
C TYR A 282 37.83 -4.91 -38.19
N PRO A 283 39.01 -4.40 -38.63
CA PRO A 283 39.53 -3.04 -38.44
C PRO A 283 38.99 -2.01 -39.46
N ILE A 284 38.78 -0.77 -39.03
CA ILE A 284 38.45 0.38 -39.90
C ILE A 284 39.66 1.32 -39.88
N SER A 285 40.19 1.68 -41.05
CA SER A 285 41.28 2.65 -41.15
C SER A 285 40.80 4.03 -40.69
N GLU A 286 41.59 4.71 -39.86
CA GLU A 286 41.28 6.05 -39.35
C GLU A 286 41.04 7.07 -40.46
N GLU A 287 41.79 6.99 -41.57
CA GLU A 287 41.63 7.86 -42.73
C GLU A 287 40.23 7.76 -43.35
N LYS A 288 39.72 6.53 -43.58
CA LYS A 288 38.35 6.31 -44.05
C LYS A 288 37.30 6.83 -43.07
N LEU A 289 37.56 6.69 -41.76
CA LEU A 289 36.66 7.17 -40.73
C LEU A 289 36.61 8.70 -40.70
N ARG A 290 37.77 9.37 -40.78
CA ARG A 290 37.88 10.84 -40.88
C ARG A 290 37.18 11.37 -42.14
N SER A 291 37.36 10.71 -43.27
CA SER A 291 36.70 11.06 -44.53
C SER A 291 35.17 10.96 -44.41
N ALA A 292 34.64 9.91 -43.78
CA ALA A 292 33.21 9.76 -43.56
C ALA A 292 32.63 10.76 -42.55
N ILE A 293 33.37 11.08 -41.48
CA ILE A 293 32.99 12.14 -40.54
C ILE A 293 32.89 13.48 -41.27
N ALA A 294 33.89 13.82 -42.08
CA ALA A 294 33.89 15.04 -42.87
C ALA A 294 32.69 15.11 -43.82
N TYR A 295 32.38 13.99 -44.48
CA TYR A 295 31.22 13.84 -45.36
C TYR A 295 29.89 14.12 -44.63
N ILE A 296 29.65 13.45 -43.51
CA ILE A 296 28.42 13.58 -42.73
C ILE A 296 28.30 14.98 -42.11
N TYR A 297 29.39 15.52 -41.56
CA TYR A 297 29.43 16.87 -41.00
C TYR A 297 29.06 17.92 -42.05
N ALA A 298 29.64 17.82 -43.26
CA ALA A 298 29.31 18.73 -44.35
C ALA A 298 27.82 18.65 -44.73
N LEU A 299 27.27 17.43 -44.84
CA LEU A 299 25.84 17.22 -45.11
C LEU A 299 24.95 17.84 -44.03
N SER A 300 25.27 17.64 -42.75
CA SER A 300 24.54 18.23 -41.63
C SER A 300 24.62 19.76 -41.58
N CYS A 301 25.65 20.36 -42.21
CA CYS A 301 25.79 21.80 -42.40
C CYS A 301 25.14 22.32 -43.70
N GLY A 302 24.40 21.49 -44.43
CA GLY A 302 23.77 21.85 -45.70
C GLY A 302 24.75 21.91 -46.89
N ARG A 303 25.96 21.37 -46.77
CA ARG A 303 26.96 21.32 -47.84
C ARG A 303 27.01 19.91 -48.46
N VAL A 304 27.00 19.83 -49.78
CA VAL A 304 27.13 18.56 -50.50
C VAL A 304 28.58 18.36 -50.90
N LEU A 305 29.20 17.30 -50.41
CA LEU A 305 30.52 16.85 -50.88
C LEU A 305 30.36 15.88 -52.06
N PRO A 306 31.23 15.95 -53.08
CA PRO A 306 31.05 15.24 -54.34
C PRO A 306 31.22 13.71 -54.24
N THR A 307 31.91 13.22 -53.20
CA THR A 307 32.21 11.80 -53.04
C THR A 307 31.80 11.30 -51.65
N CYS A 308 30.87 10.36 -51.63
CA CYS A 308 30.48 9.62 -50.43
C CYS A 308 31.47 8.47 -50.18
N PRO A 309 32.16 8.42 -49.02
CA PRO A 309 33.08 7.33 -48.72
C PRO A 309 32.37 5.96 -48.66
N ILE A 310 33.03 4.90 -49.11
CA ILE A 310 32.44 3.56 -49.06
C ILE A 310 32.67 2.96 -47.66
N LEU A 311 31.62 2.94 -46.83
CA LEU A 311 31.60 2.31 -45.50
C LEU A 311 30.30 1.53 -45.29
N SER A 312 30.30 0.63 -44.31
CA SER A 312 29.10 -0.13 -43.96
C SER A 312 27.97 0.78 -43.47
N PRO A 313 26.69 0.46 -43.75
CA PRO A 313 25.55 1.25 -43.31
C PRO A 313 25.49 1.46 -41.79
N SER A 314 25.95 0.48 -41.00
CA SER A 314 26.00 0.57 -39.53
C SER A 314 26.97 1.65 -39.03
N ILE A 315 28.08 1.87 -39.73
CA ILE A 315 29.02 2.97 -39.42
C ILE A 315 28.36 4.32 -39.73
N TYR A 316 27.70 4.44 -40.88
CA TYR A 316 26.98 5.65 -41.24
C TYR A 316 25.85 5.98 -40.26
N ALA A 317 25.09 4.99 -39.82
CA ALA A 317 24.03 5.17 -38.83
C ALA A 317 24.59 5.71 -37.50
N LEU A 318 25.68 5.11 -36.99
CA LEU A 318 26.33 5.55 -35.76
C LEU A 318 26.89 6.97 -35.89
N LEU A 319 27.65 7.24 -36.96
CA LEU A 319 28.23 8.56 -37.20
C LEU A 319 27.16 9.64 -37.35
N ASN A 320 26.13 9.40 -38.16
CA ASN A 320 25.06 10.37 -38.39
C ASN A 320 24.31 10.70 -37.09
N ALA A 321 23.96 9.69 -36.29
CA ALA A 321 23.31 9.89 -35.00
C ALA A 321 24.15 10.76 -34.04
N GLN A 322 25.47 10.56 -34.03
CA GLN A 322 26.38 11.30 -33.16
C GLN A 322 26.68 12.72 -33.67
N VAL A 323 26.86 12.89 -34.99
CA VAL A 323 27.06 14.21 -35.61
C VAL A 323 25.84 15.10 -35.40
N ILE A 324 24.63 14.58 -35.57
CA ILE A 324 23.38 15.31 -35.29
C ILE A 324 23.32 15.73 -33.82
N ALA A 325 23.67 14.82 -32.89
CA ALA A 325 23.69 15.14 -31.46
C ALA A 325 24.74 16.23 -31.12
N LEU A 326 25.90 16.21 -31.78
CA LEU A 326 26.96 17.21 -31.61
C LEU A 326 26.57 18.58 -32.18
N ILE A 327 26.02 18.63 -33.38
CA ILE A 327 25.61 19.87 -34.06
C ILE A 327 24.40 20.50 -33.37
N GLY A 328 23.54 19.69 -32.77
CA GLY A 328 22.43 20.17 -31.96
C GLY A 328 22.83 20.97 -30.71
N ARG A 329 24.11 21.17 -30.40
CA ARG A 329 24.63 21.96 -29.25
C ARG A 329 24.41 23.47 -29.41
N ASP A 330 24.41 24.23 -28.30
CA ASP A 330 24.16 25.69 -28.32
C ASP A 330 25.27 26.46 -29.06
N VAL A 331 26.49 25.90 -29.04
CA VAL A 331 27.61 26.33 -29.87
C VAL A 331 27.87 25.23 -30.89
N MET A 332 27.82 25.60 -32.16
CA MET A 332 28.10 24.66 -33.26
C MET A 332 29.58 24.21 -33.16
N PRO A 333 29.84 22.91 -32.95
CA PRO A 333 31.21 22.42 -32.82
C PRO A 333 31.93 22.50 -34.17
N THR A 334 33.25 22.71 -34.15
CA THR A 334 34.02 22.67 -35.40
C THR A 334 34.11 21.24 -35.93
N GLN A 335 34.41 21.07 -37.22
CA GLN A 335 34.65 19.74 -37.80
C GLN A 335 35.78 18.99 -37.06
N ALA A 336 36.80 19.70 -36.57
CA ALA A 336 37.88 19.12 -35.80
C ALA A 336 37.39 18.56 -34.47
N ASP A 337 36.54 19.31 -33.74
CA ASP A 337 35.95 18.88 -32.47
C ASP A 337 35.06 17.64 -32.66
N VAL A 338 34.24 17.65 -33.73
CA VAL A 338 33.38 16.52 -34.09
C VAL A 338 34.23 15.28 -34.42
N THR A 339 35.32 15.47 -35.16
CA THR A 339 36.22 14.38 -35.52
C THR A 339 36.90 13.79 -34.28
N ASP A 340 37.46 14.61 -33.41
CA ASP A 340 38.12 14.14 -32.18
C ASP A 340 37.15 13.39 -31.26
N HIS A 341 35.92 13.91 -31.07
CA HIS A 341 34.90 13.25 -30.27
C HIS A 341 34.51 11.88 -30.84
N LEU A 342 34.30 11.78 -32.16
CA LEU A 342 33.89 10.54 -32.80
C LEU A 342 35.02 9.50 -32.81
N LEU A 343 36.28 9.91 -33.01
CA LEU A 343 37.41 8.99 -32.90
C LEU A 343 37.52 8.40 -31.50
N LYS A 344 37.36 9.22 -30.45
CA LYS A 344 37.34 8.75 -29.05
C LYS A 344 36.21 7.74 -28.79
N LEU A 345 35.04 7.94 -29.38
CA LEU A 345 33.90 7.03 -29.31
C LEU A 345 34.20 5.70 -30.02
N PHE A 346 34.77 5.74 -31.23
CA PHE A 346 35.11 4.55 -32.00
C PHE A 346 36.21 3.73 -31.32
N ASP A 347 37.16 4.38 -30.66
CA ASP A 347 38.16 3.70 -29.85
C ASP A 347 37.56 3.02 -28.62
N ALA A 348 36.56 3.64 -27.97
CA ALA A 348 35.82 2.98 -26.89
C ALA A 348 35.01 1.79 -27.43
N ALA A 349 34.38 1.93 -28.59
CA ALA A 349 33.55 0.89 -29.21
C ALA A 349 34.31 -0.41 -29.52
N LYS A 350 35.61 -0.33 -29.82
CA LYS A 350 36.49 -1.49 -30.11
C LYS A 350 36.51 -2.53 -28.99
N CYS A 351 36.43 -2.05 -27.75
CA CYS A 351 36.60 -2.89 -26.56
C CYS A 351 35.30 -3.00 -25.75
N LEU A 352 34.14 -2.70 -26.34
CA LEU A 352 32.86 -2.87 -25.64
C LEU A 352 32.56 -4.37 -25.41
N PRO A 353 32.10 -4.74 -24.20
CA PRO A 353 31.73 -6.12 -23.93
C PRO A 353 30.53 -6.55 -24.77
N LYS A 354 30.46 -7.84 -25.11
CA LYS A 354 29.27 -8.41 -25.76
C LYS A 354 28.27 -8.81 -24.69
N LEU A 355 27.24 -7.98 -24.50
CA LEU A 355 26.22 -8.18 -23.48
C LEU A 355 24.97 -8.85 -24.08
N ALA A 356 24.35 -9.77 -23.33
CA ALA A 356 23.00 -10.22 -23.65
C ALA A 356 22.01 -9.05 -23.50
N PRO A 357 20.85 -9.04 -24.20
CA PRO A 357 19.93 -7.90 -24.18
C PRO A 357 19.51 -7.44 -22.78
N PHE A 358 19.31 -8.37 -21.84
CA PHE A 358 18.95 -8.03 -20.46
C PHE A 358 20.13 -7.43 -19.68
N GLU A 359 21.32 -7.98 -19.85
CA GLU A 359 22.56 -7.50 -19.20
C GLU A 359 22.95 -6.12 -19.73
N LEU A 360 22.74 -5.90 -21.03
CA LEU A 360 23.01 -4.64 -21.71
C LEU A 360 22.26 -3.49 -21.02
N GLU A 361 20.95 -3.67 -20.85
CA GLU A 361 20.09 -2.63 -20.32
C GLU A 361 20.44 -2.29 -18.88
N SER A 362 20.57 -3.30 -18.01
CA SER A 362 20.98 -3.08 -16.62
C SER A 362 22.36 -2.42 -16.51
N THR A 363 23.34 -2.88 -17.30
CA THR A 363 24.73 -2.39 -17.25
C THR A 363 24.83 -0.93 -17.69
N LEU A 364 24.11 -0.54 -18.75
CA LEU A 364 24.10 0.85 -19.21
C LEU A 364 23.45 1.78 -18.20
N TRP A 365 22.33 1.37 -17.59
CA TRP A 365 21.68 2.17 -16.55
C TRP A 365 22.51 2.31 -15.29
N ILE A 366 23.17 1.23 -14.82
CA ILE A 366 24.10 1.27 -13.68
C ILE A 366 25.18 2.34 -13.91
N GLU A 367 25.85 2.26 -15.06
CA GLU A 367 26.97 3.15 -15.35
C GLU A 367 26.52 4.59 -15.58
N LEU A 368 25.37 4.79 -16.26
CA LEU A 368 24.79 6.10 -16.48
C LEU A 368 24.42 6.79 -15.14
N ILE A 369 23.77 6.07 -14.23
CA ILE A 369 23.38 6.60 -12.92
C ILE A 369 24.63 6.92 -12.08
N ALA A 370 25.65 6.05 -12.09
CA ALA A 370 26.90 6.26 -11.36
C ALA A 370 27.62 7.54 -11.81
N GLN A 371 27.56 7.88 -13.10
CA GLN A 371 28.21 9.06 -13.66
C GLN A 371 27.36 10.35 -13.58
N THR A 372 26.04 10.25 -13.55
CA THR A 372 25.14 11.43 -13.58
C THR A 372 24.76 11.98 -12.21
N ARG A 373 25.03 11.26 -11.11
CA ARG A 373 24.73 11.68 -9.72
C ARG A 373 23.28 12.18 -9.53
N VAL A 374 22.32 11.49 -10.13
CA VAL A 374 20.91 11.89 -10.01
C VAL A 374 20.39 11.59 -8.60
N GLU A 375 19.81 12.60 -7.95
CA GLU A 375 19.12 12.44 -6.68
C GLU A 375 17.64 12.16 -6.88
N LEU A 376 17.16 11.06 -6.29
CA LEU A 376 15.75 10.67 -6.29
C LEU A 376 15.04 11.20 -5.04
N ASN A 377 14.84 12.51 -4.99
CA ASN A 377 14.24 13.18 -3.82
C ASN A 377 12.79 13.63 -4.07
N HIS A 378 12.06 12.99 -4.99
CA HIS A 378 10.66 13.35 -5.22
C HIS A 378 9.74 12.67 -4.19
N PRO A 379 8.73 13.37 -3.61
CA PRO A 379 7.79 12.79 -2.65
C PRO A 379 6.99 11.58 -3.19
N LEU A 380 6.78 11.50 -4.51
CA LEU A 380 6.13 10.36 -5.17
C LEU A 380 7.06 9.18 -5.50
N SER A 381 8.34 9.24 -5.14
CA SER A 381 9.29 8.18 -5.50
C SER A 381 8.85 6.83 -4.92
N LYS A 382 8.41 6.80 -3.66
CA LYS A 382 7.88 5.59 -3.01
C LYS A 382 6.66 5.02 -3.75
N ASN A 383 5.77 5.86 -4.28
CA ASN A 383 4.62 5.39 -5.07
C ASN A 383 5.02 4.76 -6.39
N ILE A 384 6.06 5.30 -7.02
CA ILE A 384 6.63 4.75 -8.25
C ILE A 384 7.30 3.41 -7.94
N GLU A 385 8.08 3.32 -6.87
CA GLU A 385 8.69 2.08 -6.39
C GLU A 385 7.63 1.01 -6.09
N ASP A 386 6.54 1.38 -5.41
CA ASP A 386 5.41 0.49 -5.12
C ASP A 386 4.75 -0.03 -6.39
N ALA A 387 4.54 0.83 -7.39
CA ALA A 387 3.92 0.46 -8.66
C ALA A 387 4.83 -0.49 -9.47
N LEU A 388 6.13 -0.22 -9.52
CA LEU A 388 7.13 -1.08 -10.14
C LEU A 388 7.19 -2.45 -9.45
N SER A 389 7.22 -2.44 -8.12
CA SER A 389 7.27 -3.66 -7.31
C SER A 389 6.02 -4.52 -7.51
N GLU A 390 4.84 -3.92 -7.53
CA GLU A 390 3.58 -4.62 -7.80
C GLU A 390 3.61 -5.32 -9.16
N ILE A 391 4.06 -4.64 -10.22
CA ILE A 391 4.15 -5.23 -11.56
C ILE A 391 5.15 -6.38 -11.59
N LEU A 392 6.32 -6.22 -10.99
CA LEU A 392 7.37 -7.24 -10.98
C LEU A 392 6.99 -8.45 -10.11
N MET A 393 6.23 -8.24 -9.02
CA MET A 393 5.69 -9.33 -8.22
C MET A 393 4.68 -10.17 -9.01
N HIS A 394 3.82 -9.52 -9.81
CA HIS A 394 2.78 -10.21 -10.58
C HIS A 394 3.29 -10.78 -11.91
N HIS A 395 4.29 -10.14 -12.51
CA HIS A 395 4.82 -10.45 -13.83
C HIS A 395 6.36 -10.39 -13.82
N PRO A 396 7.03 -11.29 -13.08
CA PRO A 396 8.49 -11.28 -12.96
C PRO A 396 9.21 -11.57 -14.28
N GLU A 397 8.51 -12.08 -15.29
CA GLU A 397 9.02 -12.38 -16.62
C GLU A 397 9.24 -11.14 -17.49
N LEU A 398 8.61 -10.01 -17.18
CA LEU A 398 8.66 -8.81 -18.02
C LEU A 398 10.08 -8.22 -18.11
N ASN A 399 10.39 -7.66 -19.28
CA ASN A 399 11.59 -6.84 -19.45
C ASN A 399 11.39 -5.45 -18.83
N PHE A 400 12.49 -4.70 -18.69
CA PHE A 400 12.49 -3.37 -18.08
C PHE A 400 11.53 -2.42 -18.81
N GLU A 401 11.64 -2.31 -20.13
CA GLU A 401 10.80 -1.42 -20.94
C GLU A 401 9.29 -1.68 -20.73
N THR A 402 8.87 -2.96 -20.73
CA THR A 402 7.46 -3.30 -20.51
C THR A 402 7.04 -3.05 -19.07
N THR A 403 7.93 -3.27 -18.10
CA THR A 403 7.68 -2.98 -16.69
C THR A 403 7.45 -1.47 -16.47
N VAL A 404 8.38 -0.65 -16.96
CA VAL A 404 8.29 0.82 -16.91
C VAL A 404 7.02 1.30 -17.59
N ARG A 405 6.73 0.84 -18.81
CA ARG A 405 5.51 1.22 -19.55
C ARG A 405 4.23 0.88 -18.78
N LYS A 406 4.13 -0.32 -18.20
CA LYS A 406 2.98 -0.71 -17.38
C LYS A 406 2.86 0.14 -16.12
N ALA A 407 3.97 0.47 -15.47
CA ALA A 407 3.98 1.33 -14.28
C ALA A 407 3.53 2.76 -14.60
N VAL A 408 4.05 3.34 -15.70
CA VAL A 408 3.62 4.64 -16.21
C VAL A 408 2.13 4.64 -16.50
N GLN A 409 1.62 3.64 -17.24
CA GLN A 409 0.19 3.52 -17.53
C GLN A 409 -0.66 3.43 -16.26
N SER A 410 -0.24 2.61 -15.29
CA SER A 410 -0.95 2.48 -14.02
C SER A 410 -1.02 3.80 -13.26
N LEU A 411 0.09 4.52 -13.14
CA LEU A 411 0.15 5.80 -12.42
C LEU A 411 -0.62 6.90 -13.14
N GLN A 412 -0.59 6.92 -14.48
CA GLN A 412 -1.40 7.84 -15.28
C GLN A 412 -2.90 7.56 -15.14
N GLN A 413 -3.32 6.29 -15.10
CA GLN A 413 -4.71 5.92 -14.82
C GLN A 413 -5.14 6.35 -13.42
N THR A 414 -4.27 6.18 -12.42
CA THR A 414 -4.51 6.70 -11.06
C THR A 414 -4.67 8.22 -11.08
N LYS A 415 -3.77 8.94 -11.74
CA LYS A 415 -3.88 10.40 -11.89
C LYS A 415 -5.18 10.82 -12.57
N GLN A 416 -5.52 10.21 -13.70
CA GLN A 416 -6.79 10.49 -14.41
C GLN A 416 -8.01 10.26 -13.52
N THR A 417 -7.98 9.19 -12.72
CA THR A 417 -9.03 8.93 -11.73
C THR A 417 -9.10 10.09 -10.73
N ILE A 418 -7.99 10.50 -10.13
CA ILE A 418 -7.95 11.60 -9.16
C ILE A 418 -8.43 12.92 -9.78
N ASP A 419 -7.93 13.25 -10.97
CA ASP A 419 -8.28 14.48 -11.68
C ASP A 419 -9.79 14.55 -11.99
N ALA A 420 -10.42 13.42 -12.32
CA ALA A 420 -11.88 13.34 -12.51
C ALA A 420 -12.70 13.66 -11.24
N PHE A 421 -12.11 13.48 -10.06
CA PHE A 421 -12.72 13.82 -8.77
C PHE A 421 -12.22 15.15 -8.17
N ALA A 422 -11.25 15.82 -8.80
CA ALA A 422 -10.71 17.09 -8.31
C ALA A 422 -11.77 18.21 -8.24
N SER A 423 -12.75 18.19 -9.16
CA SER A 423 -13.90 19.11 -9.15
C SER A 423 -14.95 18.80 -8.06
N LYS A 424 -14.85 17.64 -7.40
CA LYS A 424 -15.77 17.15 -6.36
C LYS A 424 -15.04 16.91 -5.03
N LYS A 425 -14.26 17.89 -4.57
CA LYS A 425 -13.45 17.78 -3.35
C LYS A 425 -14.23 17.31 -2.12
N GLN A 426 -15.47 17.76 -1.94
CA GLN A 426 -16.34 17.31 -0.83
C GLN A 426 -16.69 15.82 -0.90
N ASP A 427 -16.90 15.27 -2.09
CA ASP A 427 -17.18 13.84 -2.28
C ASP A 427 -15.92 13.01 -1.98
N LEU A 428 -14.76 13.46 -2.45
CA LEU A 428 -13.47 12.82 -2.16
C LEU A 428 -13.20 12.80 -0.64
N ASP A 429 -13.35 13.93 0.04
CA ASP A 429 -13.16 14.03 1.49
C ASP A 429 -14.16 13.17 2.26
N GLY A 430 -15.39 13.05 1.77
CA GLY A 430 -16.42 12.16 2.31
C GLY A 430 -16.01 10.69 2.20
N ARG A 431 -15.49 10.27 1.05
CA ARG A 431 -15.01 8.89 0.82
C ARG A 431 -13.75 8.58 1.61
N ILE A 432 -12.77 9.48 1.66
CA ILE A 432 -11.57 9.31 2.49
C ILE A 432 -12.00 9.13 3.95
N ARG A 433 -12.89 9.99 4.47
CA ARG A 433 -13.39 9.86 5.84
C ARG A 433 -14.09 8.51 6.07
N ALA A 434 -14.91 8.06 5.13
CA ALA A 434 -15.58 6.77 5.25
C ALA A 434 -14.58 5.61 5.37
N TRP A 435 -13.52 5.61 4.56
CA TRP A 435 -12.47 4.59 4.59
C TRP A 435 -11.54 4.70 5.81
N THR A 436 -11.22 5.90 6.28
CA THR A 436 -10.39 6.06 7.48
C THR A 436 -11.07 5.52 8.72
N VAL A 437 -12.37 5.79 8.89
CA VAL A 437 -13.18 5.21 9.98
C VAL A 437 -13.29 3.68 9.87
N GLN A 438 -13.29 3.15 8.64
CA GLN A 438 -13.33 1.70 8.37
C GLN A 438 -11.96 1.02 8.47
N GLY A 439 -10.85 1.77 8.51
CA GLY A 439 -9.47 1.26 8.52
C GLY A 439 -9.15 0.33 9.69
N ASP A 440 -9.76 0.59 10.84
CA ASP A 440 -9.70 -0.27 12.02
C ASP A 440 -10.21 -1.68 11.74
N MET A 441 -11.11 -1.85 10.76
CA MET A 441 -11.64 -3.16 10.37
C MET A 441 -10.78 -3.87 9.33
N VAL A 442 -10.07 -3.16 8.45
CA VAL A 442 -9.15 -3.77 7.47
C VAL A 442 -7.95 -4.39 8.19
N HIS A 443 -7.37 -3.70 9.18
CA HIS A 443 -6.32 -4.25 10.04
C HIS A 443 -6.79 -5.43 10.91
N ARG A 444 -8.07 -5.47 11.30
CA ARG A 444 -8.66 -6.57 12.08
C ARG A 444 -9.10 -7.76 11.22
N TRP A 445 -9.43 -7.56 9.93
CA TRP A 445 -9.71 -8.63 8.97
C TRP A 445 -8.49 -9.52 8.72
N VAL A 446 -7.32 -8.91 8.61
CA VAL A 446 -6.04 -9.62 8.46
C VAL A 446 -5.73 -10.52 9.67
N LYS A 447 -6.24 -10.18 10.87
CA LYS A 447 -6.02 -10.98 12.10
C LYS A 447 -7.00 -12.17 12.26
N PHE A 448 -8.05 -12.28 11.45
CA PHE A 448 -9.18 -13.20 11.71
C PHE A 448 -9.30 -14.41 10.77
N THR A 449 -8.23 -14.80 10.06
CA THR A 449 -8.23 -16.06 9.28
C THR A 449 -7.44 -17.19 9.97
N PRO A 450 -8.02 -17.91 10.94
CA PRO A 450 -8.02 -19.36 10.89
C PRO A 450 -9.22 -19.80 10.06
N LEU A 451 -8.98 -20.37 8.88
CA LEU A 451 -10.04 -20.97 8.06
C LEU A 451 -10.65 -22.19 8.76
N PRO A 452 -11.98 -22.31 8.77
CA PRO A 452 -12.64 -23.56 8.43
C PRO A 452 -13.35 -23.40 7.08
N GLN A 453 -13.12 -24.36 6.18
CA GLN A 453 -13.79 -24.53 4.89
C GLN A 453 -15.31 -24.82 5.05
N PRO A 454 -16.10 -24.97 3.96
CA PRO A 454 -16.01 -24.39 2.62
C PRO A 454 -17.34 -23.73 2.21
N ILE A 455 -17.32 -22.47 1.78
CA ILE A 455 -18.44 -21.89 1.01
C ILE A 455 -17.89 -21.38 -0.31
N CYS A 456 -18.36 -22.01 -1.39
CA CYS A 456 -18.29 -21.62 -2.80
C CYS A 456 -16.98 -20.95 -3.26
N LEU A 457 -16.00 -21.80 -3.60
CA LEU A 457 -14.66 -21.42 -4.07
C LEU A 457 -14.66 -20.50 -5.30
N GLU A 458 -15.68 -20.44 -6.16
CA GLU A 458 -15.57 -19.64 -7.39
C GLU A 458 -15.78 -18.12 -7.17
N LYS A 459 -16.73 -17.72 -6.32
CA LYS A 459 -16.91 -16.29 -5.96
C LYS A 459 -15.85 -15.83 -4.96
N LEU A 460 -15.41 -16.72 -4.06
CA LEU A 460 -14.34 -16.45 -3.10
C LEU A 460 -12.95 -16.46 -3.76
N ASN A 461 -12.68 -17.24 -4.81
CA ASN A 461 -11.41 -17.17 -5.54
C ASN A 461 -11.27 -15.88 -6.37
N SER A 462 -12.38 -15.33 -6.89
CA SER A 462 -12.40 -14.01 -7.53
C SER A 462 -12.08 -12.88 -6.54
N TYR A 463 -12.61 -13.01 -5.31
CA TYR A 463 -12.40 -12.04 -4.21
C TYR A 463 -11.02 -12.22 -3.54
N ALA A 464 -10.59 -13.46 -3.29
CA ALA A 464 -9.31 -13.82 -2.68
C ALA A 464 -8.14 -13.49 -3.60
N ARG A 465 -8.24 -13.70 -4.93
CA ARG A 465 -7.19 -13.27 -5.88
C ARG A 465 -7.03 -11.74 -5.95
N LYS A 466 -8.09 -10.97 -5.65
CA LYS A 466 -8.04 -9.49 -5.63
C LYS A 466 -7.54 -8.91 -4.32
N HIS A 467 -7.64 -9.66 -3.21
CA HIS A 467 -7.30 -9.18 -1.86
C HIS A 467 -6.16 -9.96 -1.17
N GLN A 468 -5.62 -11.00 -1.82
CA GLN A 468 -4.46 -11.78 -1.33
C GLN A 468 -3.26 -10.89 -1.05
N THR A 469 -3.03 -9.85 -1.86
CA THR A 469 -1.85 -8.99 -1.79
C THR A 469 -1.72 -8.23 -0.47
N ILE A 470 -2.83 -7.89 0.19
CA ILE A 470 -2.81 -7.15 1.47
C ILE A 470 -2.65 -8.12 2.65
N ALA A 471 -3.35 -9.26 2.62
CA ALA A 471 -3.22 -10.29 3.65
C ALA A 471 -1.85 -10.98 3.61
N GLU A 472 -1.29 -11.21 2.43
CA GLU A 472 0.06 -11.74 2.25
C GLU A 472 1.11 -10.72 2.70
N LYS A 473 0.99 -9.43 2.33
CA LYS A 473 1.88 -8.36 2.84
C LYS A 473 1.85 -8.26 4.37
N CYS A 474 0.71 -8.40 5.02
CA CYS A 474 0.62 -8.30 6.48
C CYS A 474 0.97 -9.60 7.24
N ALA A 475 0.80 -10.79 6.65
CA ALA A 475 1.27 -12.05 7.22
C ALA A 475 2.79 -12.24 7.05
N TRP A 476 3.36 -11.66 5.99
CA TRP A 476 4.79 -11.64 5.67
C TRP A 476 5.68 -11.01 6.75
N TYR A 477 5.25 -9.92 7.36
CA TYR A 477 6.03 -9.24 8.40
C TYR A 477 6.10 -9.98 9.75
N LYS A 478 5.46 -11.16 9.89
CA LYS A 478 5.31 -11.85 11.19
C LYS A 478 5.98 -13.21 11.32
N CYS A 479 6.67 -13.73 10.29
CA CYS A 479 7.36 -15.00 10.42
C CYS A 479 8.78 -14.80 11.00
N GLU A 480 8.90 -14.82 12.34
CA GLU A 480 10.16 -14.62 13.07
C GLU A 480 11.26 -15.66 12.75
N LYS A 481 10.93 -16.76 12.05
CA LYS A 481 11.84 -17.89 11.81
C LYS A 481 12.58 -17.87 10.47
N HIS A 482 12.22 -16.99 9.55
CA HIS A 482 12.81 -16.94 8.21
C HIS A 482 13.17 -15.51 7.85
N THR A 483 14.31 -15.31 7.19
CA THR A 483 14.64 -13.99 6.63
C THR A 483 13.61 -13.61 5.55
N PRO A 484 13.33 -12.32 5.32
CA PRO A 484 12.43 -11.88 4.24
C PRO A 484 12.77 -12.49 2.88
N PHE A 485 14.06 -12.72 2.63
CA PHE A 485 14.58 -13.41 1.44
C PHE A 485 14.20 -14.90 1.38
N GLU A 486 14.32 -15.64 2.50
CA GLU A 486 13.88 -17.03 2.58
C GLU A 486 12.37 -17.17 2.41
N GLN A 487 11.60 -16.21 2.92
CA GLN A 487 10.15 -16.16 2.75
C GLN A 487 9.76 -15.90 1.29
N LEU A 488 10.40 -14.93 0.63
CA LEU A 488 10.22 -14.65 -0.81
C LEU A 488 10.53 -15.89 -1.66
N LYS A 489 11.64 -16.56 -1.35
CA LYS A 489 12.08 -17.79 -2.02
C LYS A 489 11.08 -18.91 -1.86
N ASN A 490 10.59 -19.15 -0.65
CA ASN A 490 9.61 -20.20 -0.38
C ASN A 490 8.27 -19.91 -1.04
N TRP A 491 7.84 -18.64 -1.05
CA TRP A 491 6.63 -18.21 -1.74
C TRP A 491 6.73 -18.44 -3.26
N HIS A 492 7.80 -17.96 -3.91
CA HIS A 492 7.99 -18.18 -5.35
C HIS A 492 8.13 -19.66 -5.70
N THR A 493 8.80 -20.45 -4.85
CA THR A 493 8.94 -21.89 -5.06
C THR A 493 7.58 -22.57 -4.99
N LYS A 494 6.77 -22.25 -3.98
CA LYS A 494 5.41 -22.76 -3.85
C LYS A 494 4.54 -22.35 -5.04
N ARG A 495 4.57 -21.08 -5.42
CA ARG A 495 3.73 -20.53 -6.49
C ARG A 495 4.07 -21.10 -7.86
N LEU A 496 5.36 -21.26 -8.17
CA LEU A 496 5.79 -21.89 -9.42
C LEU A 496 5.50 -23.39 -9.44
N THR A 497 5.50 -24.06 -8.28
CA THR A 497 5.09 -25.46 -8.17
C THR A 497 3.58 -25.63 -8.41
N GLU A 498 2.76 -24.69 -7.91
CA GLU A 498 1.31 -24.67 -8.15
C GLU A 498 0.96 -24.37 -9.62
N LEU A 499 1.66 -23.42 -10.24
CA LEU A 499 1.43 -23.02 -11.62
C LEU A 499 1.95 -24.04 -12.64
N TYR A 500 2.97 -24.81 -12.28
CA TYR A 500 3.63 -25.78 -13.16
C TYR A 500 3.87 -27.12 -12.43
N PRO A 501 2.81 -27.90 -12.14
CA PRO A 501 2.91 -29.11 -11.31
C PRO A 501 3.76 -30.25 -11.90
N GLY A 502 4.07 -30.19 -13.21
CA GLY A 502 4.96 -31.16 -13.88
C GLY A 502 6.41 -30.69 -14.03
N LEU A 503 6.75 -29.47 -13.60
CA LEU A 503 8.10 -28.95 -13.78
C LEU A 503 9.06 -29.59 -12.75
N PRO A 504 10.25 -30.08 -13.16
CA PRO A 504 11.21 -30.64 -12.23
C PRO A 504 11.58 -29.61 -11.16
N LYS A 505 11.66 -30.05 -9.89
CA LYS A 505 11.98 -29.19 -8.74
C LYS A 505 13.27 -28.37 -8.94
N ARG A 506 14.22 -28.92 -9.71
CA ARG A 506 15.48 -28.24 -10.08
C ARG A 506 15.23 -27.03 -11.00
N GLU A 507 14.36 -27.15 -11.99
CA GLU A 507 13.96 -26.03 -12.87
C GLU A 507 13.11 -25.00 -12.14
N ILE A 508 12.22 -25.45 -11.24
CA ILE A 508 11.46 -24.54 -10.37
C ILE A 508 12.45 -23.72 -9.53
N HIS A 509 13.41 -24.35 -8.86
CA HIS A 509 14.43 -23.62 -8.10
C HIS A 509 15.29 -22.71 -8.98
N GLN A 510 15.55 -23.07 -10.23
CA GLN A 510 16.31 -22.24 -11.16
C GLN A 510 15.51 -21.00 -11.59
N LYS A 511 14.21 -21.16 -11.87
CA LYS A 511 13.27 -20.06 -12.15
C LYS A 511 13.07 -19.18 -10.91
N VAL A 512 12.89 -19.76 -9.73
CA VAL A 512 12.84 -19.03 -8.45
C VAL A 512 14.13 -18.25 -8.25
N ARG A 513 15.30 -18.84 -8.45
CA ARG A 513 16.57 -18.11 -8.39
C ARG A 513 16.62 -16.97 -9.40
N ALA A 514 16.16 -17.19 -10.63
CA ALA A 514 16.12 -16.16 -11.65
C ALA A 514 15.15 -15.02 -11.28
N THR A 515 14.00 -15.33 -10.71
CA THR A 515 13.02 -14.35 -10.23
C THR A 515 13.52 -13.61 -9.00
N LEU A 516 14.07 -14.31 -8.01
CA LEU A 516 14.69 -13.69 -6.84
C LEU A 516 15.88 -12.82 -7.21
N ARG A 517 16.65 -13.17 -8.25
CA ARG A 517 17.70 -12.31 -8.81
C ARG A 517 17.13 -11.01 -9.41
N ARG A 518 15.91 -11.04 -9.95
CA ARG A 518 15.20 -9.84 -10.47
C ARG A 518 14.57 -9.02 -9.35
N CYS A 519 14.12 -9.67 -8.28
CA CYS A 519 13.45 -9.03 -7.14
C CYS A 519 14.40 -8.61 -6.01
N ALA A 520 15.64 -9.13 -5.98
CA ALA A 520 16.67 -8.78 -5.00
C ALA A 520 16.86 -7.26 -4.78
N PRO A 521 16.87 -6.38 -5.80
CA PRO A 521 16.92 -4.92 -5.59
C PRO A 521 15.72 -4.30 -4.87
N LEU A 522 14.62 -5.03 -4.72
CA LEU A 522 13.33 -4.55 -4.20
C LEU A 522 13.00 -5.10 -2.80
N CYS A 523 13.86 -5.97 -2.27
CA CYS A 523 13.75 -6.44 -0.89
C CYS A 523 14.68 -5.62 0.00
N PRO A 524 14.14 -4.94 1.03
CA PRO A 524 14.97 -4.21 2.01
C PRO A 524 15.90 -5.13 2.81
#